data_AF-A0A085N490-F1
#
_entry.id   AF-A0A085N490-F1
#
_cell.length_a   1.000
_cell.length_b   1.000
_cell.length_c   1.000
_cell.angle_alpha   90.00
_cell.angle_beta   90.00
_cell.angle_gamma   90.00
#
_symmetry.space_group_name_H-M   'P 1'
#
loop_
_entity.id
_entity.type
_entity.pdbx_description
1 polymer ?
#
loop_
_entity_poly.entity_id
_entity_poly.type
_entity_poly.pdbx_seq_one_letter_code
_entity_poly.pdbx_strand_id
1 'polypeptide(L)'
;MYKYRLRGLSEKIRRLVHSLNFDVRLKSSSNLRSIVRSDKIRVVRSDSRPGVVYEVKCGCNAYIGETGNTLFHRFDQHMQNVLTYTNAKR
;
A
#
# COMPACT_ATOMS: atom_id res chain seq x y z
N MET A 1 -10.86 -19.34 1.15
CA MET A 1 -10.54 -19.29 -0.30
C MET A 1 -9.64 -20.46 -0.64
N TYR A 2 -10.18 -21.51 -1.27
CA TYR A 2 -9.42 -22.72 -1.63
C TYR A 2 -8.49 -22.42 -2.81
N LYS A 3 -7.19 -22.58 -2.62
CA LYS A 3 -6.18 -22.39 -3.68
C LYS A 3 -5.86 -23.74 -4.30
N TYR A 4 -6.60 -24.12 -5.34
CA TYR A 4 -6.30 -25.33 -6.10
C TYR A 4 -5.00 -25.12 -6.90
N ARG A 5 -3.95 -25.88 -6.53
CA ARG A 5 -2.69 -25.90 -7.28
C ARG A 5 -2.79 -26.92 -8.41
N LEU A 6 -3.20 -26.46 -9.59
CA LEU A 6 -3.15 -27.29 -10.80
C LEU A 6 -1.68 -27.46 -11.22
N ARG A 7 -1.14 -28.68 -11.05
CA ARG A 7 0.25 -29.00 -11.43
C ARG A 7 0.41 -28.85 -12.95
N GLY A 8 1.49 -28.23 -13.38
CA GLY A 8 1.87 -28.14 -14.80
C GLY A 8 1.12 -27.09 -15.64
N LEU A 9 0.16 -26.34 -15.08
CA LEU A 9 -0.56 -25.29 -15.83
C LEU A 9 0.38 -24.19 -16.33
N SER A 10 1.32 -23.76 -15.49
CA SER A 10 2.35 -22.77 -15.83
C SER A 10 3.18 -23.18 -17.03
N GLU A 11 3.52 -24.46 -17.12
CA GLU A 11 4.34 -25.01 -18.19
C GLU A 11 3.57 -25.09 -19.51
N LYS A 12 2.29 -25.51 -19.46
CA LYS A 12 1.40 -25.50 -20.64
C LYS A 12 1.23 -24.09 -21.21
N ILE A 13 1.00 -23.09 -20.35
CA ILE A 13 0.89 -21.68 -20.77
C ILE A 13 2.21 -21.22 -21.42
N ARG A 14 3.36 -21.55 -20.81
CA ARG A 14 4.67 -21.14 -21.33
C ARG A 14 4.95 -21.72 -22.72
N ARG A 15 4.58 -22.97 -22.97
CA ARG A 15 4.73 -23.61 -24.29
C ARG A 15 3.87 -22.93 -25.36
N LEU A 16 2.62 -22.58 -25.04
CA LEU A 16 1.74 -21.85 -25.96
C LEU A 16 2.28 -20.46 -26.29
N VAL A 17 2.65 -19.69 -25.27
CA VAL A 17 3.18 -18.33 -25.44
C VAL A 17 4.48 -18.34 -26.27
N HIS A 18 5.37 -19.31 -26.02
CA HIS A 18 6.61 -19.44 -26.79
C HIS A 18 6.35 -19.75 -28.27
N SER A 19 5.31 -20.54 -28.59
CA SER A 19 4.92 -20.79 -29.98
C SER A 19 4.44 -19.53 -30.73
N LEU A 20 4.06 -18.50 -29.97
CA LEU A 20 3.63 -17.20 -30.49
C LEU A 20 4.76 -16.15 -30.46
N ASN A 21 6.02 -16.54 -30.18
CA ASN A 21 7.18 -15.65 -30.02
C ASN A 21 7.04 -14.58 -28.93
N PHE A 22 6.23 -14.83 -27.89
CA PHE A 22 6.15 -13.97 -26.72
C PHE A 22 6.97 -14.55 -25.54
N ASP A 23 7.47 -13.68 -24.66
CA ASP A 23 8.04 -14.07 -23.36
C ASP A 23 7.02 -13.78 -22.25
N VAL A 24 6.72 -14.77 -21.42
CA VAL A 24 5.82 -14.62 -20.27
C VAL A 24 6.53 -14.99 -18.98
N ARG A 25 6.54 -14.04 -18.04
CA ARG A 25 7.02 -14.24 -16.67
C ARG A 25 5.85 -14.44 -15.72
N LEU A 26 5.74 -15.64 -15.19
CA LEU A 26 4.75 -15.96 -14.16
C LEU A 26 5.28 -15.52 -12.80
N LYS A 27 4.67 -14.47 -12.23
CA LYS A 27 4.93 -14.08 -10.83
C LYS A 27 3.99 -14.83 -9.90
N SER A 28 4.54 -15.43 -8.86
CA SER A 28 3.72 -15.90 -7.74
C SER A 28 3.05 -14.69 -7.09
N SER A 29 1.74 -14.78 -6.84
CA SER A 29 1.03 -13.82 -5.99
C SER A 29 1.76 -13.67 -4.65
N SER A 30 2.04 -12.44 -4.22
CA SER A 30 2.54 -12.14 -2.87
C SER A 30 1.68 -12.90 -1.86
N ASN A 31 2.28 -13.80 -1.08
CA ASN A 31 1.53 -14.48 -0.04
C ASN A 31 1.25 -13.48 1.10
N LEU A 32 0.16 -13.69 1.84
CA LEU A 32 -0.26 -12.77 2.91
C LEU A 32 0.89 -12.48 3.89
N ARG A 33 1.70 -13.50 4.21
CA ARG A 33 2.90 -13.37 5.05
C ARG A 33 3.93 -12.38 4.49
N SER A 34 4.16 -12.33 3.18
CA SER A 34 5.07 -11.37 2.55
C SER A 34 4.54 -9.93 2.53
N ILE A 35 3.22 -9.75 2.58
CA ILE A 35 2.56 -8.44 2.66
C ILE A 35 2.60 -7.93 4.11
N VAL A 36 2.40 -8.84 5.07
CA VAL A 36 2.30 -8.53 6.51
C VAL A 36 3.68 -8.42 7.18
N ARG A 37 4.75 -8.97 6.58
CA ARG A 37 6.12 -8.83 7.11
C ARG A 37 6.61 -7.38 7.01
N SER A 38 6.55 -6.70 8.14
CA SER A 38 7.05 -5.34 8.42
C SER A 38 8.58 -5.27 8.56
N ASP A 39 9.28 -6.41 8.55
CA ASP A 39 10.75 -6.50 8.54
C ASP A 39 11.41 -5.91 7.28
N LYS A 40 10.62 -5.55 6.26
CA LYS A 40 11.02 -4.67 5.16
C LYS A 40 10.19 -3.40 5.09
N ILE A 41 9.89 -2.76 6.22
CA ILE A 41 9.66 -1.32 6.20
C ILE A 41 10.97 -0.72 5.68
N ARG A 42 11.06 -0.58 4.35
CA ARG A 42 11.90 0.45 3.78
C ARG A 42 11.43 1.68 4.50
N VAL A 43 12.29 2.25 5.35
CA VAL A 43 12.21 3.65 5.74
C VAL A 43 12.45 4.43 4.45
N VAL A 44 11.50 4.31 3.52
CA VAL A 44 11.26 5.34 2.54
C VAL A 44 11.02 6.54 3.43
N ARG A 45 11.86 7.56 3.30
CA ARG A 45 11.55 8.91 3.79
C ARG A 45 10.21 9.28 3.14
N SER A 46 9.13 8.83 3.77
CA SER A 46 7.77 8.79 3.24
C SER A 46 7.15 10.17 3.27
N ASP A 47 7.67 11.03 4.14
CA ASP A 47 7.04 12.29 4.47
C ASP A 47 7.13 13.30 3.33
N SER A 48 8.08 13.11 2.41
CA SER A 48 8.26 13.93 1.20
C SER A 48 7.62 13.35 -0.05
N ARG A 49 7.06 12.12 0.00
CA ARG A 49 6.43 11.50 -1.17
C ARG A 49 4.91 11.69 -1.14
N PRO A 50 4.28 12.09 -2.26
CA PRO A 50 2.83 12.07 -2.39
C PRO A 50 2.30 10.62 -2.49
N GLY A 51 0.99 10.45 -2.27
CA GLY A 51 0.31 9.15 -2.41
C GLY A 51 0.61 8.20 -1.24
N VAL A 52 0.80 8.74 -0.04
CA VAL A 52 1.09 7.94 1.16
C VAL A 52 -0.16 7.73 2.01
N VAL A 53 -0.24 6.54 2.60
CA VAL A 53 -1.20 6.23 3.67
C VAL A 53 -0.51 6.49 5.00
N TYR A 54 -1.18 7.18 5.91
CA TYR A 54 -0.67 7.53 7.23
C TYR A 54 -1.66 7.18 8.33
N GLU A 55 -1.14 7.04 9.54
CA GLU A 55 -1.90 6.76 10.76
C GLU A 55 -1.61 7.86 11.78
N VAL A 56 -2.66 8.44 12.36
CA VAL A 56 -2.59 9.32 13.53
C VAL A 56 -3.12 8.54 14.73
N LYS A 57 -2.22 8.24 15.68
CA LYS A 57 -2.58 7.51 16.90
C LYS A 57 -3.15 8.47 17.93
N CYS A 58 -4.35 8.15 18.41
CA CYS A 58 -4.96 8.73 19.60
C CYS A 58 -4.99 7.66 20.70
N GLY A 59 -4.99 8.05 21.97
CA GLY A 59 -4.86 7.12 23.11
C GLY A 59 -5.89 5.99 23.14
N CYS A 60 -7.03 6.13 22.46
CA CYS A 60 -8.07 5.12 22.36
C CYS A 60 -8.29 4.54 20.95
N ASN A 61 -7.83 5.21 19.89
CA ASN A 61 -8.17 4.88 18.50
C ASN A 61 -7.09 5.38 17.53
N ALA A 62 -7.09 4.85 16.31
CA ALA A 62 -6.24 5.34 15.24
C ALA A 62 -7.09 5.90 14.09
N TYR A 63 -6.71 7.07 13.58
CA TYR A 63 -7.22 7.61 12.33
C TYR A 63 -6.27 7.25 11.21
N ILE A 64 -6.78 6.59 10.16
CA ILE A 64 -6.01 6.24 8.97
C ILE A 64 -6.51 7.10 7.82
N GLY A 65 -5.59 7.73 7.09
CA GLY A 65 -5.90 8.54 5.91
C GLY A 65 -4.92 8.29 4.77
N GLU A 66 -5.39 8.51 3.55
CA GLU A 66 -4.54 8.62 2.36
C GLU A 66 -4.39 10.09 1.97
N THR A 67 -3.23 10.48 1.44
CA THR A 67 -3.02 11.81 0.86
C THR A 67 -2.33 11.71 -0.49
N GLY A 68 -2.89 12.41 -1.49
CA GLY A 68 -2.25 12.66 -2.78
C GLY A 68 -1.10 13.68 -2.70
N ASN A 69 -0.99 14.41 -1.58
CA ASN A 69 0.11 15.32 -1.28
C ASN A 69 1.12 14.68 -0.32
N THR A 70 2.22 15.38 -0.03
CA THR A 70 3.20 14.95 0.98
C THR A 70 2.56 14.87 2.36
N LEU A 71 3.13 14.04 3.25
CA LEU A 71 2.60 13.89 4.60
C LEU A 71 2.64 15.21 5.38
N PHE A 72 3.70 15.98 5.22
CA PHE A 72 3.84 17.30 5.87
C PHE A 72 2.76 18.28 5.42
N HIS A 73 2.42 18.32 4.13
CA HIS A 73 1.34 19.17 3.64
C HIS A 73 0.00 18.77 4.27
N ARG A 74 -0.28 17.47 4.35
CA ARG A 74 -1.51 16.99 4.98
C ARG A 74 -1.56 17.27 6.48
N PHE A 75 -0.40 17.16 7.15
CA PHE A 75 -0.27 17.49 8.56
C PHE A 75 -0.59 18.97 8.84
N ASP A 76 0.00 19.89 8.07
CA ASP A 76 -0.28 21.33 8.19
C ASP A 76 -1.77 21.63 8.00
N GLN A 77 -2.39 21.09 6.96
CA GLN A 77 -3.82 21.23 6.71
C GLN A 77 -4.67 20.72 7.88
N HIS A 78 -4.29 19.58 8.49
CA HIS A 78 -4.99 19.05 9.65
C HIS A 78 -4.88 19.99 10.86
N MET A 79 -3.69 20.54 11.11
CA MET A 79 -3.48 21.50 12.20
C MET A 79 -4.30 22.79 11.98
N GLN A 80 -4.37 23.32 10.76
CA GLN A 80 -5.21 24.48 10.44
C GLN A 80 -6.69 24.22 10.72
N ASN A 81 -7.20 23.04 10.39
CA ASN A 81 -8.58 22.66 10.70
C ASN A 81 -8.83 22.59 12.21
N VAL A 82 -7.90 22.00 12.97
CA VAL A 82 -7.99 21.93 14.45
C VAL A 82 -8.00 23.34 15.06
N LEU A 83 -7.13 24.23 14.58
CA LEU A 83 -7.09 25.63 15.01
C LEU A 83 -8.40 26.35 14.68
N THR A 84 -8.93 26.17 13.47
CA THR A 84 -10.20 26.76 13.03
C THR A 84 -11.36 26.31 13.92
N TYR A 85 -11.46 25.01 14.18
CA TYR A 85 -12.47 24.46 15.09
C TYR A 85 -12.33 25.03 16.51
N THR A 86 -11.10 25.09 17.03
CA THR A 86 -10.82 25.60 18.37
C THR A 86 -11.21 27.08 18.50
N ASN A 87 -10.93 27.88 17.48
CA ASN A 87 -11.33 29.29 17.44
C ASN A 87 -12.84 29.47 17.33
N ALA A 88 -13.54 28.62 16.58
CA ALA A 88 -15.00 28.68 16.46
C ALA A 88 -15.74 28.20 17.72
N LYS A 89 -15.10 27.36 18.54
CA LYS A 89 -15.63 26.91 19.84
C LYS A 89 -15.55 27.99 20.93
N ARG A 90 -14.68 28.99 20.74
CA ARG A 90 -14.47 30.10 21.67
C ARG A 90 -15.58 31.13 21.54
#